data_AF-A0A8C2JIH6-F1
#
_entry.id   AF-A0A8C2JIH6-F1
#
_cell.length_a   1.000
_cell.length_b   1.000
_cell.length_c   1.000
_cell.angle_alpha   90.00
_cell.angle_beta   90.00
_cell.angle_gamma   90.00
#
_symmetry.space_group_name_H-M   'P 1'
#
loop_
_entity.id
_entity.type
_entity.pdbx_description
1 polymer ?
#
loop_
_entity_poly.entity_id
_entity_poly.type
_entity_poly.pdbx_seq_one_letter_code
_entity_poly.pdbx_strand_id
1 'polypeptide(L)'
;GGISELLEDEFKEFKWHLSNSGTKDNSIPRGKLENVNRHDLVTLMVQQYKSSDAGKIAVRVLKKINQNELADELKKKLLEGTF
;
A
#
# COMPACT_ATOMS: atom_id res chain seq x y z
N GLY A 1 8.36 9.22 -4.89
CA GLY A 1 7.28 8.22 -4.96
C GLY A 1 7.05 7.43 -3.70
N GLY A 2 5.77 7.40 -3.30
CA GLY A 2 5.16 6.48 -2.33
C GLY A 2 3.63 6.70 -2.26
N ILE A 3 2.96 6.10 -1.29
CA ILE A 3 1.51 6.31 -1.02
C ILE A 3 1.20 7.81 -0.78
N SER A 4 2.19 8.57 -0.31
CA SER A 4 2.09 10.02 -0.07
C SER A 4 1.79 10.85 -1.32
N GLU A 5 2.11 10.33 -2.51
CA GLU A 5 1.97 11.04 -3.78
C GLU A 5 0.68 10.69 -4.53
N LEU A 6 -0.14 9.77 -3.98
CA LEU A 6 -1.43 9.43 -4.56
C LEU A 6 -2.43 10.57 -4.41
N LEU A 7 -3.14 10.87 -5.49
CA LEU A 7 -4.33 11.69 -5.47
C LEU A 7 -5.42 11.04 -4.61
N GLU A 8 -6.45 11.79 -4.26
CA GLU A 8 -7.44 11.31 -3.30
C GLU A 8 -8.26 10.12 -3.83
N ASP A 9 -8.59 10.10 -5.12
CA ASP A 9 -9.33 8.99 -5.71
C ASP A 9 -8.45 7.73 -5.88
N GLU A 10 -7.18 7.90 -6.25
CA GLU A 10 -6.19 6.83 -6.29
C GLU A 10 -5.95 6.24 -4.89
N PHE A 11 -5.95 7.10 -3.88
CA PHE A 11 -5.85 6.68 -2.48
C PHE A 11 -7.08 5.89 -2.04
N LYS A 12 -8.30 6.26 -2.47
CA LYS A 12 -9.50 5.47 -2.21
C LYS A 12 -9.43 4.10 -2.88
N GLU A 13 -9.00 4.02 -4.14
CA GLU A 13 -8.80 2.75 -4.85
C GLU A 13 -7.73 1.88 -4.20
N PHE A 14 -6.63 2.50 -3.77
CA PHE A 14 -5.56 1.82 -3.04
C PHE A 14 -6.10 1.14 -1.77
N LYS A 15 -6.88 1.87 -0.96
CA LYS A 15 -7.53 1.32 0.24
C LYS A 15 -8.51 0.20 -0.11
N TRP A 16 -9.30 0.36 -1.17
CA TRP A 16 -10.23 -0.69 -1.63
C TRP A 16 -9.49 -1.98 -1.98
N HIS A 17 -8.40 -1.89 -2.73
CA HIS A 17 -7.58 -3.06 -3.10
C HIS A 17 -6.87 -3.72 -1.91
N LEU A 18 -6.48 -2.97 -0.87
CA LEU A 18 -5.96 -3.55 0.36
C LEU A 18 -7.01 -4.36 1.12
N SER A 19 -8.26 -3.88 1.12
CA SER A 19 -9.38 -4.59 1.75
C SER A 19 -9.86 -5.80 0.95
N ASN A 20 -9.57 -5.84 -0.35
CA ASN A 20 -10.06 -6.83 -1.30
C ASN A 20 -8.94 -7.67 -1.95
N SER A 21 -7.79 -7.80 -1.27
CA SER A 21 -6.54 -8.31 -1.88
C SER A 21 -6.51 -9.81 -2.19
N GLY A 22 -7.59 -10.55 -1.92
CA GLY A 22 -7.82 -11.91 -2.41
C GLY A 22 -7.35 -13.05 -1.51
N THR A 23 -6.58 -12.77 -0.45
CA THR A 23 -6.35 -13.73 0.63
C THR A 23 -7.06 -13.22 1.90
N LYS A 24 -8.10 -13.94 2.32
CA LYS A 24 -8.92 -13.58 3.51
C LYS A 24 -8.08 -13.44 4.77
N ASP A 25 -6.96 -14.15 4.85
CA ASP A 25 -6.17 -14.25 6.09
C ASP A 25 -5.21 -13.06 6.33
N ASN A 26 -4.99 -12.19 5.33
CA ASN A 26 -4.08 -11.05 5.46
C ASN A 26 -4.68 -9.70 5.03
N SER A 27 -5.94 -9.65 4.60
CA SER A 27 -6.54 -8.37 4.15
C SER A 27 -6.81 -7.42 5.33
N ILE A 28 -6.60 -6.13 5.13
CA ILE A 28 -6.91 -5.11 6.16
C ILE A 28 -8.43 -4.88 6.18
N PRO A 29 -9.10 -4.98 7.34
CA PRO A 29 -10.54 -4.73 7.43
C PRO A 29 -10.93 -3.34 6.94
N ARG A 30 -12.00 -3.25 6.15
CA ARG A 30 -12.50 -1.98 5.57
C ARG A 30 -12.72 -0.89 6.62
N GLY A 31 -13.26 -1.26 7.79
CA GLY A 31 -13.47 -0.32 8.91
C GLY A 31 -12.18 0.33 9.43
N LYS A 32 -11.02 -0.34 9.31
CA LYS A 32 -9.72 0.25 9.67
C LYS A 32 -9.19 1.21 8.58
N LEU A 33 -9.74 1.16 7.37
CA LEU A 33 -9.30 1.95 6.21
C LEU A 33 -10.20 3.16 5.92
N GLU A 34 -11.39 3.24 6.51
CA GLU A 34 -12.38 4.27 6.18
C GLU A 34 -11.82 5.69 6.36
N ASN A 35 -11.27 5.98 7.54
CA ASN A 35 -10.77 7.32 7.92
C ASN A 35 -9.26 7.38 8.11
N VAL A 36 -8.52 6.40 7.60
CA VAL A 36 -7.06 6.35 7.76
C VAL A 36 -6.39 7.38 6.83
N ASN A 37 -5.48 8.17 7.38
CA ASN A 37 -4.62 9.04 6.57
C ASN A 37 -3.45 8.23 5.96
N ARG A 38 -2.64 8.88 5.13
CA ARG A 38 -1.55 8.22 4.39
C ARG A 38 -0.46 7.66 5.32
N HIS A 39 -0.11 8.36 6.40
CA HIS A 39 0.91 7.91 7.36
C HIS A 39 0.41 6.73 8.21
N ASP A 40 -0.83 6.83 8.69
CA ASP A 40 -1.47 5.77 9.45
C ASP A 40 -1.66 4.52 8.58
N LEU A 41 -1.92 4.68 7.28
CA LEU A 41 -2.02 3.57 6.35
C LEU A 41 -0.69 2.81 6.21
N VAL A 42 0.42 3.54 6.06
CA VAL A 42 1.77 2.93 6.01
C VAL A 42 2.03 2.12 7.29
N THR A 43 1.74 2.72 8.45
CA THR A 43 1.89 2.05 9.75
C THR A 43 1.03 0.79 9.83
N LEU A 44 -0.23 0.88 9.41
CA LEU A 44 -1.16 -0.24 9.40
C LEU A 44 -0.71 -1.37 8.48
N MET A 45 -0.15 -1.04 7.30
CA MET A 45 0.42 -2.03 6.38
C MET A 45 1.64 -2.73 6.99
N VAL A 46 2.53 -1.99 7.64
CA VAL A 46 3.69 -2.58 8.34
C VAL A 46 3.24 -3.51 9.46
N GLN A 47 2.23 -3.12 10.24
CA GLN A 47 1.67 -3.95 11.31
C GLN A 47 0.98 -5.21 10.78
N GLN A 48 0.19 -5.09 9.70
CA GLN A 48 -0.57 -6.22 9.15
C GLN A 48 0.33 -7.21 8.39
N TYR A 49 1.26 -6.70 7.60
CA TYR A 49 2.01 -7.50 6.63
C TYR A 49 3.45 -7.77 7.04
N LYS A 50 3.95 -7.18 8.13
CA LYS A 50 5.38 -7.11 8.47
C LYS A 50 6.18 -6.28 7.46
N SER A 51 7.21 -5.58 7.92
CA SER A 51 7.92 -4.56 7.12
C SER A 51 8.40 -5.05 5.74
N SER A 52 8.92 -6.27 5.63
CA SER A 52 9.44 -6.85 4.39
C SER A 52 8.37 -7.15 3.34
N ASP A 53 7.14 -7.43 3.75
CA ASP A 53 6.04 -7.76 2.83
C ASP A 53 5.07 -6.59 2.63
N ALA A 54 5.02 -5.64 3.57
CA ALA A 54 4.28 -4.38 3.44
C ALA A 54 4.70 -3.60 2.18
N GLY A 55 6.01 -3.47 1.94
CA GLY A 55 6.54 -2.82 0.74
C GLY A 55 6.12 -3.54 -0.55
N LYS A 56 6.20 -4.87 -0.59
CA LYS A 56 5.82 -5.67 -1.76
C LYS A 56 4.32 -5.56 -2.05
N ILE A 57 3.48 -5.50 -1.02
CA ILE A 57 2.04 -5.34 -1.15
C ILE A 57 1.71 -3.93 -1.66
N ALA A 58 2.37 -2.89 -1.14
CA ALA A 58 2.21 -1.54 -1.66
C ALA A 58 2.54 -1.47 -3.16
N VAL A 59 3.67 -2.04 -3.59
CA VAL A 59 4.04 -2.11 -5.02
C VAL A 59 2.95 -2.83 -5.83
N ARG A 60 2.44 -3.96 -5.35
CA ARG A 60 1.38 -4.71 -6.05
C ARG A 60 0.10 -3.90 -6.20
N VAL A 61 -0.31 -3.19 -5.15
CA VAL A 61 -1.54 -2.38 -5.18
C VAL A 61 -1.37 -1.16 -6.07
N LEU A 62 -0.21 -0.48 -6.04
CA LEU A 62 0.10 0.63 -6.95
C LEU A 62 -0.04 0.19 -8.42
N LYS A 63 0.44 -1.01 -8.78
CA LYS A 63 0.26 -1.57 -10.13
C LYS A 63 -1.20 -1.85 -10.49
N LYS A 64 -2.04 -2.22 -9.51
CA LYS A 64 -3.48 -2.47 -9.73
C LYS A 64 -4.26 -1.18 -10.02
N ILE A 65 -3.83 -0.05 -9.46
CA ILE A 65 -4.43 1.27 -9.70
C ILE A 65 -3.72 2.05 -10.81
N ASN A 66 -2.93 1.37 -11.66
CA ASN A 66 -2.16 1.95 -12.77
C ASN A 66 -1.07 2.97 -12.37
N GLN A 67 -0.71 3.04 -11.08
CA GLN A 67 0.37 3.89 -10.57
C GLN A 67 1.74 3.22 -10.72
N ASN A 68 2.11 2.92 -11.97
CA ASN A 68 3.28 2.11 -12.31
C ASN A 68 4.61 2.80 -11.99
N GLU A 69 4.71 4.11 -12.22
CA GLU A 69 5.92 4.89 -11.91
C GLU A 69 6.20 4.88 -10.41
N LEU A 70 5.19 5.19 -9.59
CA LEU A 70 5.28 5.12 -8.13
C LEU A 70 5.61 3.69 -7.65
N ALA A 71 5.06 2.67 -8.31
CA ALA A 71 5.33 1.27 -7.97
C ALA A 71 6.80 0.90 -8.21
N ASP A 72 7.37 1.33 -9.33
CA ASP A 72 8.74 0.99 -9.70
C ASP A 72 9.76 1.79 -8.87
N GLU A 73 9.48 3.06 -8.56
CA GLU A 73 10.26 3.84 -7.60
C GLU A 73 10.29 3.19 -6.22
N LEU A 74 9.12 2.78 -5.71
CA LEU A 74 9.02 2.11 -4.42
C LEU A 74 9.77 0.78 -4.44
N LYS A 75 9.63 -0.01 -5.52
CA LYS A 75 10.35 -1.28 -5.69
C LYS A 75 11.87 -1.07 -5.69
N LYS A 76 12.36 -0.01 -6.34
CA LYS A 76 13.79 0.32 -6.36
C LYS A 76 14.32 0.60 -4.95
N LYS A 77 13.61 1.43 -4.16
CA LYS A 77 13.96 1.71 -2.76
C LYS A 77 13.99 0.45 -1.89
N LEU A 78 13.06 -0.48 -2.10
CA LEU A 78 13.05 -1.77 -1.38
C LEU A 78 14.26 -2.65 -1.70
N LEU A 79 14.80 -2.57 -2.92
CA LEU A 79 15.97 -3.33 -3.38
C LEU A 79 17.29 -2.69 -2.95
N GLU A 80 17.33 -1.37 -2.84
CA GLU A 80 18.52 -0.61 -2.43
C GLU A 80 18.77 -0.64 -0.91
N GLY A 81 17.89 -1.30 -0.13
CA GLY A 81 18.10 -1.57 1.31
C GLY A 81 18.22 -0.31 2.18
N THR A 82 17.83 0.85 1.66
CA THR A 82 17.90 2.14 2.36
C THR A 82 16.61 2.35 3.14
N PHE A 83 16.59 1.87 4.37
CA PHE A 83 15.57 2.17 5.39
C PHE A 83 16.24 2.77 6.61
#